data_AF-A0A8G2I0M6-F1
#
_entry.id   AF-A0A8G2I0M6-F1
#
_cell.length_a   1.000
_cell.length_b   1.000
_cell.length_c   1.000
_cell.angle_alpha   90.00
_cell.angle_beta   90.00
_cell.angle_gamma   90.00
#
_symmetry.space_group_name_H-M   'P 1'
#
loop_
_entity.id
_entity.type
_entity.pdbx_description
1 polymer ?
#
loop_
_entity_poly.entity_id
_entity_poly.type
_entity_poly.pdbx_seq_one_letter_code
_entity_poly.pdbx_strand_id
1 'polypeptide(L)'
;MSVNARDLLVLHTNVNRLVGEEIFANKCLANNDVQIMNSIKKLIEAELLTTTNDFEVSIYKKTRPELQSILKSFGIKTTGNKPDLIKRIDDNFHIINNLDLPYVYIPTKKGEEILKKTEYLTSFIYSYKISLERAYYMVENYIDENCDDKVAEIYKFEFQRRYENGEFNFNDLYDFELNALIEHYTKKVKDYGNARKYSNIYLYLALKGFLEKLMNDMYSYYDNNGDINLNKIQNALNIMINHRASDIYERLIYNENLSNNIMIELFKKDTQDYSDLEEQLIEKFINYVVSYVKKESRSNTLIELSKMLEKGYTIDKEKFKKEDEYLSRYIITDINYLKNLESKINVAIDSRSGEIHLILDDDSLDILIQNQKYGNEF
;
A
#
# COMPACT_ATOMS: atom_id res chain seq x y z
N MET A 1 24.83 -25.13 11.60
CA MET A 1 24.43 -23.70 11.55
C MET A 1 22.91 -23.65 11.50
N SER A 2 22.25 -22.72 12.19
CA SER A 2 20.79 -22.60 12.16
C SER A 2 20.32 -22.03 10.81
N VAL A 3 19.29 -22.65 10.22
CA VAL A 3 18.61 -22.16 9.01
C VAL A 3 17.86 -20.88 9.35
N ASN A 4 18.06 -19.81 8.58
CA ASN A 4 17.39 -18.51 8.80
C ASN A 4 16.32 -18.23 7.74
N ALA A 5 15.60 -17.11 7.89
CA ALA A 5 14.53 -16.70 6.99
C ALA A 5 14.96 -16.66 5.50
N ARG A 6 16.16 -16.18 5.19
CA ARG A 6 16.66 -16.12 3.80
C ARG A 6 16.95 -17.51 3.25
N ASP A 7 17.54 -18.39 4.07
CA ASP A 7 17.76 -19.78 3.69
C ASP A 7 16.40 -20.46 3.40
N LEU A 8 15.37 -20.20 4.20
CA LEU A 8 14.01 -20.69 3.96
C LEU A 8 13.39 -20.12 2.68
N LEU A 9 13.62 -18.85 2.36
CA LEU A 9 13.18 -18.29 1.09
C LEU A 9 13.86 -18.98 -0.10
N VAL A 10 15.15 -19.30 0.00
CA VAL A 10 15.86 -20.07 -1.03
C VAL A 10 15.25 -21.46 -1.22
N LEU A 11 14.82 -22.11 -0.13
CA LEU A 11 14.08 -23.37 -0.19
C LEU A 11 12.80 -23.21 -1.03
N HIS A 12 11.99 -22.20 -0.73
CA HIS A 12 10.74 -21.90 -1.47
C HIS A 12 10.97 -21.64 -2.96
N THR A 13 12.06 -20.96 -3.33
CA THR A 13 12.29 -20.57 -4.72
C THR A 13 12.97 -21.65 -5.56
N ASN A 14 13.66 -22.61 -4.94
CA ASN A 14 14.52 -23.58 -5.65
C ASN A 14 14.09 -25.04 -5.55
N VAL A 15 13.07 -25.36 -4.74
CA VAL A 15 12.43 -26.68 -4.78
C VAL A 15 11.89 -26.96 -6.18
N ASN A 16 12.07 -28.21 -6.63
CA ASN A 16 11.76 -28.70 -7.97
C ASN A 16 12.54 -28.04 -9.10
N ARG A 17 13.68 -27.36 -8.83
CA ARG A 17 14.57 -26.84 -9.88
C ARG A 17 15.71 -27.80 -10.20
N LEU A 18 16.22 -27.66 -11.43
CA LEU A 18 17.43 -28.34 -11.87
C LEU A 18 18.64 -27.84 -11.07
N VAL A 19 19.53 -28.75 -10.69
CA VAL A 19 20.83 -28.40 -10.11
C VAL A 19 21.64 -27.62 -11.14
N GLY A 20 22.17 -26.45 -10.76
CA GLY A 20 22.85 -25.51 -11.65
C GLY A 20 21.93 -24.48 -12.33
N GLU A 21 20.60 -24.60 -12.15
CA GLU A 21 19.62 -23.60 -12.57
C GLU A 21 18.93 -22.97 -11.36
N GLU A 22 19.66 -22.66 -10.30
CA GLU A 22 19.11 -21.97 -9.13
C GLU A 22 18.66 -20.55 -9.52
N ILE A 23 17.71 -19.99 -8.76
CA ILE A 23 17.23 -18.61 -8.93
C ILE A 23 17.21 -17.84 -7.63
N PHE A 24 17.26 -16.53 -7.79
CA PHE A 24 16.87 -15.57 -6.78
C PHE A 24 15.34 -15.47 -6.66
N ALA A 25 14.87 -14.77 -5.63
CA ALA A 25 13.45 -14.52 -5.40
C ALA A 25 12.78 -13.69 -6.52
N ASN A 26 13.56 -12.90 -7.26
CA ASN A 26 13.13 -12.19 -8.48
C ASN A 26 13.04 -13.05 -9.74
N LYS A 27 13.24 -14.37 -9.61
CA LYS A 27 13.21 -15.37 -10.69
C LYS A 27 14.36 -15.25 -11.70
N CYS A 28 15.33 -14.36 -11.49
CA CYS A 28 16.56 -14.34 -12.26
C CYS A 28 17.45 -15.53 -11.88
N LEU A 29 18.14 -16.11 -12.87
CA LEU A 29 19.11 -17.18 -12.64
C LEU A 29 20.20 -16.70 -11.67
N ALA A 30 20.52 -17.55 -10.71
CA ALA A 30 21.55 -17.29 -9.71
C ALA A 30 22.96 -17.49 -10.28
N ASN A 31 23.14 -18.30 -11.33
CA ASN A 31 24.42 -18.53 -11.99
C ASN A 31 25.56 -18.85 -10.99
N ASN A 32 25.32 -19.79 -10.07
CA ASN A 32 26.24 -20.17 -9.00
C ASN A 32 26.58 -19.04 -8.01
N ASP A 33 25.67 -18.09 -7.79
CA ASP A 33 25.83 -17.06 -6.76
C ASP A 33 26.18 -17.67 -5.39
N VAL A 34 27.20 -17.10 -4.76
CA VAL A 34 27.78 -17.63 -3.52
C VAL A 34 26.75 -17.66 -2.38
N GLN A 35 25.85 -16.68 -2.30
CA GLN A 35 24.86 -16.63 -1.23
C GLN A 35 23.78 -17.70 -1.42
N ILE A 36 23.29 -17.87 -2.65
CA ILE A 36 22.32 -18.92 -2.98
C ILE A 36 22.92 -20.30 -2.74
N MET A 37 24.14 -20.56 -3.24
CA MET A 37 24.79 -21.86 -3.07
C MET A 37 25.10 -22.19 -1.60
N ASN A 38 25.51 -21.19 -0.81
CA ASN A 38 25.68 -21.37 0.63
C ASN A 38 24.36 -21.71 1.33
N SER A 39 23.25 -21.09 0.91
CA SER A 39 21.93 -21.38 1.44
C SER A 39 21.48 -22.80 1.08
N ILE A 40 21.64 -23.22 -0.18
CA ILE A 40 21.36 -24.59 -0.64
C ILE A 40 22.17 -25.62 0.16
N LYS A 41 23.48 -25.38 0.35
CA LYS A 41 24.33 -26.26 1.17
C LYS A 41 23.80 -26.41 2.59
N LYS A 42 23.44 -25.30 3.25
CA LYS A 42 22.86 -25.34 4.61
C LYS A 42 21.53 -26.09 4.64
N LEU A 43 20.68 -25.91 3.62
CA LEU A 43 19.39 -26.61 3.54
C LEU A 43 19.57 -28.13 3.40
N ILE A 44 20.60 -28.57 2.66
CA ILE A 44 20.97 -29.99 2.54
C ILE A 44 21.53 -30.52 3.86
N GLU A 45 22.47 -29.79 4.49
CA GLU A 45 23.02 -30.14 5.80
C GLU A 45 21.95 -30.21 6.92
N ALA A 46 20.91 -29.39 6.81
CA ALA A 46 19.77 -29.39 7.74
C ALA A 46 18.70 -30.45 7.43
N GLU A 47 18.94 -31.28 6.41
CA GLU A 47 18.02 -32.31 5.91
C GLU A 47 16.66 -31.74 5.47
N LEU A 48 16.63 -30.51 4.93
CA LEU A 48 15.42 -29.87 4.40
C LEU A 48 15.31 -30.01 2.89
N LEU A 49 16.44 -30.14 2.20
CA LEU A 49 16.54 -30.27 0.75
C LEU A 49 17.47 -31.44 0.42
N THR A 50 17.20 -32.15 -0.65
CA THR A 50 18.13 -33.12 -1.23
C THR A 50 18.09 -33.02 -2.76
N THR A 51 19.02 -33.69 -3.43
CA THR A 51 18.97 -33.87 -4.88
C THR A 51 18.51 -35.28 -5.21
N THR A 52 17.79 -35.44 -6.31
CA THR A 52 17.45 -36.73 -6.90
C THR A 52 17.63 -36.68 -8.41
N ASN A 53 17.94 -37.83 -9.01
CA ASN A 53 17.83 -38.06 -10.45
C ASN A 53 16.79 -39.13 -10.78
N ASP A 54 15.89 -39.45 -9.85
CA ASP A 54 14.85 -40.47 -10.00
C ASP A 54 13.95 -40.16 -11.20
N PHE A 55 13.57 -41.22 -11.92
CA PHE A 55 12.78 -41.12 -13.15
C PHE A 55 11.50 -40.31 -12.96
N GLU A 56 10.73 -40.60 -11.90
CA GLU A 56 9.44 -39.98 -11.60
C GLU A 56 9.49 -38.45 -11.48
N VAL A 57 10.66 -37.88 -11.14
CA VAL A 57 10.86 -36.45 -10.97
C VAL A 57 11.65 -35.86 -12.14
N SER A 58 12.80 -36.47 -12.45
CA SER A 58 13.79 -35.87 -13.34
C SER A 58 13.43 -35.98 -14.82
N ILE A 59 12.68 -37.00 -15.26
CA ILE A 59 12.29 -37.13 -16.68
C ILE A 59 11.46 -35.93 -17.15
N TYR A 60 10.66 -35.35 -16.26
CA TYR A 60 9.82 -34.19 -16.54
C TYR A 60 10.63 -32.91 -16.74
N LYS A 61 11.92 -32.88 -16.39
CA LYS A 61 12.79 -31.73 -16.67
C LYS A 61 13.40 -31.73 -18.06
N LYS A 62 13.49 -32.89 -18.72
CA LYS A 62 13.94 -32.95 -20.12
C LYS A 62 12.96 -32.24 -21.04
N THR A 63 13.52 -31.52 -22.01
CA THR A 63 12.78 -30.88 -23.09
C THR A 63 12.23 -31.92 -24.05
N ARG A 64 11.22 -31.54 -24.85
CA ARG A 64 10.63 -32.43 -25.85
C ARG A 64 11.68 -32.96 -26.85
N PRO A 65 12.60 -32.15 -27.41
CA PRO A 65 13.66 -32.67 -28.28
C PRO A 65 14.56 -33.72 -27.61
N GLU A 66 14.93 -33.54 -26.34
CA GLU A 66 15.73 -34.52 -25.60
C GLU A 66 15.00 -35.85 -25.44
N LEU A 67 13.72 -35.81 -25.07
CA LEU A 67 12.88 -37.01 -24.97
C LEU A 67 12.72 -37.74 -26.31
N GLN A 68 12.57 -36.98 -27.41
CA GLN A 68 12.53 -37.54 -28.76
C GLN A 68 13.87 -38.18 -29.15
N SER A 69 14.99 -37.57 -28.76
CA SER A 69 16.33 -38.10 -28.99
C SER A 69 16.52 -39.46 -28.31
N ILE A 70 16.10 -39.56 -27.04
CA ILE A 70 16.09 -40.81 -26.27
C ILE A 70 15.30 -41.88 -27.01
N LEU A 71 14.04 -41.61 -27.36
CA LEU A 71 13.21 -42.60 -28.05
C LEU A 71 13.80 -43.00 -29.43
N LYS A 72 14.38 -42.04 -30.15
CA LYS A 72 15.01 -42.27 -31.46
C LYS A 72 16.20 -43.21 -31.38
N SER A 73 17.05 -43.10 -30.36
CA SER A 73 18.26 -43.93 -30.21
C SER A 73 17.94 -45.41 -30.02
N PHE A 74 16.72 -45.73 -29.57
CA PHE A 74 16.24 -47.10 -29.39
C PHE A 74 15.22 -47.53 -30.46
N GLY A 75 15.07 -46.75 -31.54
CA GLY A 75 14.13 -47.07 -32.63
C GLY A 75 12.65 -46.96 -32.24
N ILE A 76 12.33 -46.28 -31.16
CA ILE A 76 10.98 -46.12 -30.65
C ILE A 76 10.33 -44.88 -31.28
N LYS A 77 9.01 -44.93 -31.49
CA LYS A 77 8.22 -43.82 -32.04
C LYS A 77 8.42 -42.52 -31.26
N THR A 78 8.76 -41.43 -31.95
CA THR A 78 9.10 -40.11 -31.36
C THR A 78 8.01 -39.05 -31.49
N THR A 79 6.85 -39.39 -32.06
CA THR A 79 5.72 -38.46 -32.21
C THR A 79 4.83 -38.45 -30.96
N GLY A 80 4.18 -37.31 -30.71
CA GLY A 80 3.35 -37.08 -29.52
C GLY A 80 3.71 -35.79 -28.77
N ASN A 81 2.91 -35.47 -27.76
CA ASN A 81 3.20 -34.40 -26.81
C ASN A 81 4.19 -34.89 -25.73
N LYS A 82 4.69 -33.99 -24.86
CA LYS A 82 5.70 -34.34 -23.85
C LYS A 82 5.24 -35.48 -22.90
N PRO A 83 4.03 -35.46 -22.32
CA PRO A 83 3.50 -36.59 -21.55
C PRO A 83 3.50 -37.93 -22.31
N ASP A 84 3.09 -37.95 -23.58
CA ASP A 84 3.09 -39.17 -24.40
C ASP A 84 4.50 -39.75 -24.56
N LEU A 85 5.50 -38.88 -24.74
CA LEU A 85 6.90 -39.28 -24.88
C LEU A 85 7.44 -39.83 -23.55
N ILE A 86 7.15 -39.18 -22.43
CA ILE A 86 7.56 -39.64 -21.09
C ILE A 86 6.96 -41.01 -20.79
N LYS A 87 5.64 -41.18 -20.99
CA LYS A 87 4.97 -42.47 -20.80
C LYS A 87 5.57 -43.55 -21.70
N ARG A 88 5.92 -43.22 -22.94
CA ARG A 88 6.56 -44.20 -23.83
C ARG A 88 7.96 -44.60 -23.38
N ILE A 89 8.72 -43.67 -22.79
CA ILE A 89 10.01 -43.99 -22.18
C ILE A 89 9.80 -44.93 -20.99
N ASP A 90 8.80 -44.65 -20.15
CA ASP A 90 8.42 -45.48 -19.00
C ASP A 90 7.98 -46.90 -19.41
N ASP A 91 7.05 -47.01 -20.38
CA ASP A 91 6.56 -48.29 -20.93
C ASP A 91 7.71 -49.14 -21.52
N ASN A 92 8.82 -48.51 -21.93
CA ASN A 92 9.98 -49.17 -22.54
C ASN A 92 11.24 -49.10 -21.67
N PHE A 93 11.10 -48.83 -20.36
CA PHE A 93 12.23 -48.64 -19.45
C PHE A 93 13.16 -49.87 -19.39
N HIS A 94 12.63 -51.06 -19.60
CA HIS A 94 13.38 -52.32 -19.68
C HIS A 94 14.36 -52.41 -20.87
N ILE A 95 14.13 -51.62 -21.93
CA ILE A 95 15.01 -51.55 -23.12
C ILE A 95 15.91 -50.31 -23.02
N ILE A 96 15.35 -49.22 -22.49
CA ILE A 96 16.05 -47.93 -22.34
C ILE A 96 16.88 -47.98 -21.05
N ASN A 97 18.05 -48.62 -21.14
CA ASN A 97 19.00 -48.69 -20.03
C ASN A 97 19.85 -47.41 -19.92
N ASN A 98 20.29 -47.07 -18.70
CA ASN A 98 21.22 -45.98 -18.41
C ASN A 98 20.76 -44.59 -18.90
N LEU A 99 19.50 -44.23 -18.60
CA LEU A 99 18.99 -42.88 -18.82
C LEU A 99 19.81 -41.86 -18.02
N ASP A 100 20.50 -40.98 -18.74
CA ASP A 100 21.15 -39.82 -18.15
C ASP A 100 20.09 -38.77 -17.77
N LEU A 101 19.64 -38.81 -16.52
CA LEU A 101 18.63 -37.92 -15.97
C LEU A 101 19.30 -36.79 -15.18
N PRO A 102 18.83 -35.55 -15.36
CA PRO A 102 19.41 -34.44 -14.63
C PRO A 102 19.03 -34.49 -13.16
N TYR A 103 19.89 -33.94 -12.29
CA TYR A 103 19.58 -33.80 -10.88
C TYR A 103 18.60 -32.65 -10.63
N VAL A 104 17.67 -32.89 -9.71
CA VAL A 104 16.61 -31.95 -9.31
C VAL A 104 16.63 -31.81 -7.79
N TYR A 105 16.50 -30.58 -7.29
CA TYR A 105 16.26 -30.33 -5.88
C TYR A 105 14.85 -30.75 -5.48
N ILE A 106 14.73 -31.62 -4.50
CA ILE A 106 13.46 -32.04 -3.91
C ILE A 106 13.49 -31.82 -2.39
N PRO A 107 12.37 -31.42 -1.77
CA PRO A 107 12.30 -31.34 -0.32
C PRO A 107 12.36 -32.75 0.28
N THR A 108 12.97 -32.87 1.45
CA THR A 108 12.77 -34.08 2.27
C THR A 108 11.39 -34.02 2.94
N LYS A 109 10.95 -35.07 3.65
CA LYS A 109 9.71 -35.01 4.46
C LYS A 109 9.72 -33.82 5.44
N LYS A 110 10.85 -33.59 6.10
CA LYS A 110 11.05 -32.44 6.99
C LYS A 110 11.02 -31.11 6.22
N GLY A 111 11.61 -31.09 5.03
CA GLY A 111 11.53 -29.96 4.09
C GLY A 111 10.11 -29.60 3.70
N GLU A 112 9.27 -30.59 3.40
CA GLU A 112 7.85 -30.39 3.05
C GLU A 112 7.05 -29.78 4.20
N GLU A 113 7.28 -30.23 5.43
CA GLU A 113 6.65 -29.64 6.62
C GLU A 113 7.08 -28.18 6.81
N ILE A 114 8.38 -27.90 6.67
CA ILE A 114 8.92 -26.54 6.79
C ILE A 114 8.40 -25.62 5.68
N LEU A 115 8.33 -26.09 4.43
CA LEU A 115 7.72 -25.34 3.32
C LEU A 115 6.30 -24.92 3.67
N LYS A 116 5.45 -25.84 4.14
CA LYS A 116 4.07 -25.53 4.54
C LYS A 116 4.02 -24.51 5.68
N LYS A 117 4.82 -24.70 6.73
CA LYS A 117 4.85 -23.78 7.89
C LYS A 117 5.33 -22.37 7.53
N THR A 118 6.16 -22.24 6.50
CA THR A 118 6.86 -20.98 6.17
C THR A 118 6.43 -20.35 4.84
N GLU A 119 5.36 -20.86 4.22
CA GLU A 119 4.83 -20.35 2.93
C GLU A 119 4.55 -18.84 2.98
N TYR A 120 4.12 -18.33 4.13
CA TYR A 120 3.86 -16.90 4.35
C TYR A 120 5.04 -15.99 4.00
N LEU A 121 6.29 -16.47 4.14
CA LEU A 121 7.50 -15.69 3.82
C LEU A 121 7.52 -15.22 2.35
N THR A 122 6.92 -15.98 1.44
CA THR A 122 6.83 -15.62 0.02
C THR A 122 6.03 -14.33 -0.22
N SER A 123 5.15 -13.95 0.72
CA SER A 123 4.38 -12.70 0.65
C SER A 123 5.19 -11.45 1.00
N PHE A 124 6.38 -11.63 1.59
CA PHE A 124 7.24 -10.55 2.07
C PHE A 124 8.51 -10.33 1.24
N ILE A 125 8.66 -11.03 0.10
CA ILE A 125 9.83 -10.91 -0.80
C ILE A 125 10.05 -9.46 -1.26
N TYR A 126 8.97 -8.75 -1.57
CA TYR A 126 9.00 -7.37 -2.08
C TYR A 126 8.35 -6.36 -1.13
N SER A 127 8.14 -6.75 0.13
CA SER A 127 7.62 -5.82 1.12
C SER A 127 8.71 -4.81 1.48
N TYR A 128 8.41 -3.53 1.31
CA TYR A 128 9.36 -2.44 1.64
C TYR A 128 9.25 -1.98 3.10
N LYS A 129 8.22 -2.42 3.84
CA LYS A 129 7.99 -2.05 5.24
C LYS A 129 8.28 -3.17 6.23
N ILE A 130 8.02 -4.42 5.84
CA ILE A 130 8.23 -5.59 6.70
C ILE A 130 9.27 -6.48 6.02
N SER A 131 10.48 -6.54 6.58
CA SER A 131 11.53 -7.42 6.06
C SER A 131 11.19 -8.89 6.29
N LEU A 132 11.83 -9.77 5.51
CA LEU A 132 11.70 -11.21 5.64
C LEU A 132 12.09 -11.69 7.04
N GLU A 133 13.19 -11.15 7.60
CA GLU A 133 13.69 -11.48 8.93
C GLU A 133 12.70 -11.02 10.01
N ARG A 134 12.07 -9.85 9.81
CA ARG A 134 11.05 -9.33 10.73
C ARG A 134 9.80 -10.21 10.71
N ALA A 135 9.29 -10.56 9.53
CA ALA A 135 8.15 -11.45 9.37
C ALA A 135 8.40 -12.82 10.03
N TYR A 136 9.59 -13.39 9.80
CA TYR A 136 9.99 -14.65 10.43
C TYR A 136 10.04 -14.54 11.95
N TYR A 137 10.72 -13.50 12.47
CA TYR A 137 10.80 -13.26 13.92
C TYR A 137 9.41 -13.12 14.56
N MET A 138 8.47 -12.43 13.90
CA MET A 138 7.13 -12.24 14.44
C MET A 138 6.35 -13.55 14.53
N VAL A 139 6.45 -14.41 13.51
CA VAL A 139 5.78 -15.71 13.54
C VAL A 139 6.35 -16.60 14.64
N GLU A 140 7.67 -16.63 14.81
CA GLU A 140 8.31 -17.48 15.82
C GLU A 140 8.05 -17.01 17.27
N ASN A 141 7.68 -15.74 17.49
CA ASN A 141 7.63 -15.17 18.84
C ASN A 141 6.25 -14.64 19.27
N TYR A 142 5.38 -14.25 18.33
CA TYR A 142 4.14 -13.53 18.66
C TYR A 142 2.88 -14.09 18.02
N ILE A 143 3.00 -14.94 16.99
CA ILE A 143 1.84 -15.47 16.26
C ILE A 143 1.68 -16.95 16.61
N ASP A 144 0.45 -17.39 16.83
CA ASP A 144 0.14 -18.79 17.08
C ASP A 144 0.67 -19.68 15.94
N GLU A 145 1.38 -20.74 16.29
CA GLU A 145 1.93 -21.69 15.32
C GLU A 145 0.80 -22.32 14.46
N ASN A 146 -0.37 -22.51 15.06
CA ASN A 146 -1.57 -23.06 14.42
C ASN A 146 -2.39 -22.01 13.67
N CYS A 147 -1.93 -20.77 13.58
CA CYS A 147 -2.61 -19.76 12.77
C CYS A 147 -2.56 -20.15 11.29
N ASP A 148 -3.75 -20.22 10.68
CA ASP A 148 -3.94 -20.51 9.26
C ASP A 148 -3.46 -19.36 8.36
N ASP A 149 -3.69 -18.11 8.77
CA ASP A 149 -3.35 -16.91 7.97
C ASP A 149 -2.27 -16.05 8.64
N LYS A 150 -1.05 -16.59 8.66
CA LYS A 150 0.13 -15.90 9.21
C LYS A 150 0.41 -14.57 8.51
N VAL A 151 0.08 -14.42 7.23
CA VAL A 151 0.29 -13.16 6.49
C VAL A 151 -0.59 -12.07 7.08
N ALA A 152 -1.88 -12.35 7.28
CA ALA A 152 -2.78 -11.39 7.89
C ALA A 152 -2.39 -11.07 9.33
N GLU A 153 -2.03 -12.06 10.14
CA GLU A 153 -1.60 -11.82 11.53
C GLU A 153 -0.35 -10.94 11.63
N ILE A 154 0.61 -11.09 10.71
CA ILE A 154 1.78 -10.20 10.66
C ILE A 154 1.34 -8.75 10.45
N TYR A 155 0.47 -8.48 9.48
CA TYR A 155 0.01 -7.11 9.22
C TYR A 155 -0.87 -6.57 10.36
N LYS A 156 -1.73 -7.40 10.98
CA LYS A 156 -2.53 -7.00 12.15
C LYS A 156 -1.63 -6.63 13.32
N PHE A 157 -0.59 -7.42 13.59
CA PHE A 157 0.36 -7.14 14.66
C PHE A 157 1.10 -5.82 14.41
N GLU A 158 1.63 -5.60 13.21
CA GLU A 158 2.35 -4.36 12.90
C GLU A 158 1.44 -3.14 12.92
N PHE A 159 0.19 -3.29 12.43
CA PHE A 159 -0.83 -2.26 12.56
C PHE A 159 -1.09 -1.91 14.03
N GLN A 160 -1.38 -2.90 14.88
CA GLN A 160 -1.70 -2.69 16.29
C GLN A 160 -0.54 -2.03 17.04
N ARG A 161 0.68 -2.53 16.83
CA ARG A 161 1.90 -1.97 17.43
C ARG A 161 2.06 -0.48 17.10
N ARG A 162 1.90 -0.12 15.82
CA ARG A 162 2.03 1.27 15.38
C ARG A 162 0.91 2.14 15.94
N TYR A 163 -0.29 1.60 16.06
CA TYR A 163 -1.46 2.32 16.58
C TYR A 163 -1.28 2.66 18.06
N GLU A 164 -0.91 1.66 18.87
CA GLU A 164 -0.65 1.83 20.30
C GLU A 164 0.52 2.77 20.59
N ASN A 165 1.55 2.76 19.74
CA ASN A 165 2.71 3.65 19.88
C ASN A 165 2.46 5.09 19.37
N GLY A 166 1.30 5.39 18.77
CA GLY A 166 1.05 6.69 18.14
C GLY A 166 1.93 6.96 16.90
N GLU A 167 2.42 5.91 16.23
CA GLU A 167 3.29 5.98 15.04
C GLU A 167 2.50 6.10 13.72
N PHE A 168 1.20 6.39 13.80
CA PHE A 168 0.37 6.70 12.66
C PHE A 168 0.47 8.18 12.32
N ASN A 169 1.19 8.48 11.24
CA ASN A 169 1.14 9.80 10.63
C ASN A 169 0.16 9.75 9.45
N PHE A 170 -1.09 10.16 9.69
CA PHE A 170 -2.14 10.22 8.66
C PHE A 170 -1.88 11.30 7.58
N ASN A 171 -0.71 11.94 7.60
CA ASN A 171 -0.26 12.83 6.54
C ASN A 171 0.23 12.11 5.30
N ASP A 172 0.60 10.84 5.43
CA ASP A 172 1.04 10.03 4.30
C ASP A 172 -0.09 9.13 3.81
N LEU A 173 -0.30 9.14 2.50
CA LEU A 173 -1.27 8.36 1.71
C LEU A 173 -1.22 6.82 1.90
N TYR A 174 -0.54 6.30 2.91
CA TYR A 174 -0.10 4.91 2.99
C TYR A 174 -0.11 4.35 4.41
N ASP A 175 -1.31 4.06 4.94
CA ASP A 175 -1.46 3.02 5.96
C ASP A 175 -1.19 1.66 5.32
N PHE A 176 0.10 1.35 5.15
CA PHE A 176 0.58 0.20 4.40
C PHE A 176 -0.02 -1.11 4.90
N GLU A 177 -0.09 -1.29 6.22
CA GLU A 177 -0.56 -2.51 6.86
C GLU A 177 -2.06 -2.74 6.59
N LEU A 178 -2.90 -1.71 6.74
CA LEU A 178 -4.32 -1.79 6.41
C LEU A 178 -4.55 -2.05 4.92
N ASN A 179 -3.81 -1.35 4.06
CA ASN A 179 -3.87 -1.56 2.62
C ASN A 179 -3.44 -2.98 2.22
N ALA A 180 -2.40 -3.51 2.86
CA ALA A 180 -1.93 -4.87 2.64
C ALA A 180 -2.96 -5.91 3.12
N LEU A 181 -3.63 -5.67 4.25
CA LEU A 181 -4.74 -6.51 4.73
C LEU A 181 -5.90 -6.50 3.73
N ILE A 182 -6.35 -5.32 3.28
CA ILE A 182 -7.43 -5.21 2.29
C ILE A 182 -7.06 -5.98 1.02
N GLU A 183 -5.83 -5.81 0.51
CA GLU A 183 -5.37 -6.48 -0.69
C GLU A 183 -5.25 -8.01 -0.52
N HIS A 184 -4.69 -8.46 0.61
CA HIS A 184 -4.57 -9.87 0.94
C HIS A 184 -5.93 -10.57 0.98
N TYR A 185 -6.87 -10.01 1.73
CA TYR A 185 -8.21 -10.58 1.84
C TYR A 185 -9.00 -10.51 0.52
N THR A 186 -8.83 -9.45 -0.26
CA THR A 186 -9.53 -9.31 -1.55
C THR A 186 -8.97 -10.20 -2.65
N LYS A 187 -7.63 -10.29 -2.75
CA LYS A 187 -6.97 -10.92 -3.89
C LYS A 187 -6.54 -12.36 -3.61
N LYS A 188 -6.04 -12.65 -2.41
CA LYS A 188 -5.46 -13.95 -2.06
C LYS A 188 -6.47 -14.87 -1.38
N VAL A 189 -7.05 -14.41 -0.27
CA VAL A 189 -7.95 -15.24 0.56
C VAL A 189 -9.39 -15.27 0.01
N LYS A 190 -9.82 -14.20 -0.66
CA LYS A 190 -11.20 -13.97 -1.11
C LYS A 190 -12.21 -13.84 0.03
N ASP A 191 -11.76 -13.37 1.19
CA ASP A 191 -12.62 -13.03 2.34
C ASP A 191 -13.03 -11.56 2.27
N TYR A 192 -14.15 -11.28 1.61
CA TYR A 192 -14.66 -9.92 1.44
C TYR A 192 -15.18 -9.30 2.74
N GLY A 193 -15.53 -10.11 3.75
CA GLY A 193 -15.97 -9.63 5.05
C GLY A 193 -14.81 -8.98 5.81
N ASN A 194 -13.66 -9.64 5.85
CA ASN A 194 -12.45 -9.06 6.41
C ASN A 194 -11.91 -7.91 5.56
N ALA A 195 -11.97 -8.00 4.23
CA ALA A 195 -11.57 -6.89 3.36
C ALA A 195 -12.39 -5.62 3.68
N ARG A 196 -13.72 -5.75 3.82
CA ARG A 196 -14.61 -4.67 4.27
C ARG A 196 -14.20 -4.11 5.64
N LYS A 197 -13.97 -4.98 6.62
CA LYS A 197 -13.57 -4.57 7.97
C LYS A 197 -12.33 -3.65 7.93
N TYR A 198 -11.27 -4.07 7.25
CA TYR A 198 -10.04 -3.27 7.19
C TYR A 198 -10.17 -2.03 6.30
N SER A 199 -11.03 -2.04 5.28
CA SER A 199 -11.40 -0.83 4.53
C SER A 199 -12.13 0.19 5.40
N ASN A 200 -13.05 -0.26 6.26
CA ASN A 200 -13.76 0.62 7.19
C ASN A 200 -12.81 1.23 8.24
N ILE A 201 -11.93 0.41 8.83
CA ILE A 201 -10.89 0.89 9.75
C ILE A 201 -9.98 1.93 9.07
N TYR A 202 -9.56 1.67 7.84
CA TYR A 202 -8.76 2.62 7.07
C TYR A 202 -9.49 3.96 6.87
N LEU A 203 -10.73 3.93 6.39
CA LEU A 203 -11.51 5.14 6.16
C LEU A 203 -11.78 5.91 7.47
N TYR A 204 -12.02 5.20 8.57
CA TYR A 204 -12.19 5.80 9.89
C TYR A 204 -10.96 6.58 10.34
N LEU A 205 -9.80 5.94 10.29
CA LEU A 205 -8.55 6.55 10.72
C LEU A 205 -8.13 7.71 9.78
N ALA A 206 -8.37 7.56 8.48
CA ALA A 206 -8.16 8.65 7.52
C ALA A 206 -9.07 9.85 7.78
N LEU A 207 -10.35 9.61 8.14
CA LEU A 207 -11.27 10.66 8.58
C LEU A 207 -10.72 11.35 9.84
N LYS A 208 -10.27 10.59 10.85
CA LYS A 208 -9.71 11.14 12.08
C LYS A 208 -8.51 12.06 11.81
N GLY A 209 -7.56 11.61 10.99
CA GLY A 209 -6.41 12.43 10.58
C GLY A 209 -6.83 13.69 9.80
N PHE A 210 -7.86 13.61 8.96
CA PHE A 210 -8.42 14.78 8.31
C PHE A 210 -9.04 15.77 9.30
N LEU A 211 -9.82 15.30 10.28
CA LEU A 211 -10.42 16.16 11.31
C LEU A 211 -9.36 16.84 12.16
N GLU A 212 -8.30 16.12 12.52
CA GLU A 212 -7.17 16.68 13.25
C GLU A 212 -6.52 17.82 12.46
N LYS A 213 -6.28 17.64 11.15
CA LYS A 213 -5.76 18.73 10.33
C LYS A 213 -6.77 19.86 10.17
N LEU A 214 -8.05 19.57 9.98
CA LEU A 214 -9.09 20.59 9.86
C LEU A 214 -9.13 21.49 11.09
N MET A 215 -8.93 20.92 12.27
CA MET A 215 -8.92 21.67 13.54
C MET A 215 -7.63 22.46 13.79
N ASN A 216 -6.53 22.14 13.10
CA ASN A 216 -5.19 22.66 13.44
C ASN A 216 -4.46 23.36 12.27
N ASP A 217 -4.88 23.17 11.02
CA ASP A 217 -4.24 23.72 9.81
C ASP A 217 -5.15 24.78 9.16
N MET A 218 -4.78 26.05 9.34
CA MET A 218 -5.53 27.19 8.83
C MET A 218 -5.51 27.32 7.30
N TYR A 219 -4.45 26.87 6.64
CA TYR A 219 -4.23 27.20 5.22
C TYR A 219 -4.79 26.13 4.28
N SER A 220 -4.84 24.88 4.74
CA SER A 220 -5.22 23.73 3.91
C SER A 220 -6.72 23.60 3.65
N TYR A 221 -7.59 24.18 4.48
CA TYR A 221 -9.04 23.91 4.40
C TYR A 221 -9.95 25.14 4.42
N TYR A 222 -9.41 26.30 4.78
CA TYR A 222 -10.18 27.53 4.91
C TYR A 222 -9.94 28.48 3.73
N ASP A 223 -10.87 29.40 3.51
CA ASP A 223 -10.69 30.56 2.65
C ASP A 223 -10.06 31.74 3.41
N ASN A 224 -9.86 32.86 2.74
CA ASN A 224 -9.23 34.05 3.34
C ASN A 224 -10.07 34.69 4.46
N ASN A 225 -11.35 34.33 4.59
CA ASN A 225 -12.24 34.81 5.64
C ASN A 225 -12.29 33.85 6.84
N GLY A 226 -11.56 32.72 6.78
CA GLY A 226 -11.60 31.68 7.79
C GLY A 226 -12.86 30.81 7.73
N ASP A 227 -13.57 30.82 6.60
CA ASP A 227 -14.70 29.91 6.35
C ASP A 227 -14.22 28.65 5.63
N ILE A 228 -14.92 27.53 5.84
CA ILE A 228 -14.56 26.26 5.20
C ILE A 228 -14.63 26.41 3.68
N ASN A 229 -13.55 26.08 2.99
CA ASN A 229 -13.53 26.01 1.54
C ASN A 229 -13.99 24.62 1.05
N LEU A 230 -15.24 24.53 0.59
CA LEU A 230 -15.86 23.26 0.15
C LEU A 230 -15.06 22.52 -0.92
N ASN A 231 -14.38 23.22 -1.84
CA ASN A 231 -13.54 22.56 -2.86
C ASN A 231 -12.30 21.91 -2.22
N LYS A 232 -11.66 22.59 -1.26
CA LYS A 232 -10.52 22.03 -0.51
C LYS A 232 -10.96 20.81 0.33
N ILE A 233 -12.11 20.91 1.03
CA ILE A 233 -12.70 19.78 1.76
C ILE A 233 -12.98 18.61 0.82
N GLN A 234 -13.66 18.86 -0.30
CA GLN A 234 -14.01 17.81 -1.25
C GLN A 234 -12.77 17.12 -1.81
N ASN A 235 -11.71 17.87 -2.13
CA ASN A 235 -10.46 17.30 -2.61
C ASN A 235 -9.80 16.40 -1.56
N ALA A 236 -9.74 16.85 -0.30
CA ALA A 236 -9.19 16.06 0.79
C ALA A 236 -10.00 14.77 1.04
N LEU A 237 -11.34 14.87 1.07
CA LEU A 237 -12.25 13.73 1.19
C LEU A 237 -12.10 12.73 0.02
N ASN A 238 -11.91 13.22 -1.22
CA ASN A 238 -11.68 12.33 -2.36
C ASN A 238 -10.34 11.61 -2.27
N ILE A 239 -9.29 12.28 -1.76
CA ILE A 239 -7.95 11.70 -1.66
C ILE A 239 -7.91 10.60 -0.58
N MET A 240 -8.60 10.80 0.55
CA MET A 240 -8.65 9.79 1.61
C MET A 240 -9.41 8.53 1.19
N ILE A 241 -10.43 8.65 0.34
CA ILE A 241 -11.15 7.51 -0.25
C ILE A 241 -10.27 6.91 -1.35
N ASN A 242 -9.28 6.11 -0.93
CA ASN A 242 -8.35 5.51 -1.86
C ASN A 242 -9.03 4.45 -2.77
N HIS A 243 -8.34 4.05 -3.83
CA HIS A 243 -8.87 3.09 -4.80
C HIS A 243 -9.27 1.74 -4.15
N ARG A 244 -8.52 1.24 -3.17
CA ARG A 244 -8.82 -0.05 -2.53
C ARG A 244 -10.11 0.00 -1.71
N ALA A 245 -10.32 1.06 -0.91
CA ALA A 245 -11.55 1.26 -0.17
C ALA A 245 -12.74 1.48 -1.13
N SER A 246 -12.53 2.25 -2.20
CA SER A 246 -13.52 2.45 -3.25
C SER A 246 -13.96 1.13 -3.90
N ASP A 247 -13.02 0.26 -4.29
CA ASP A 247 -13.31 -1.04 -4.91
C ASP A 247 -14.18 -1.94 -4.00
N ILE A 248 -13.91 -1.91 -2.69
CA ILE A 248 -14.73 -2.64 -1.71
C ILE A 248 -16.13 -2.07 -1.63
N TYR A 249 -16.29 -0.75 -1.55
CA TYR A 249 -17.62 -0.13 -1.53
C TYR A 249 -18.38 -0.33 -2.86
N GLU A 250 -17.69 -0.33 -4.02
CA GLU A 250 -18.31 -0.69 -5.30
C GLU A 250 -18.91 -2.10 -5.23
N ARG A 251 -18.16 -3.06 -4.66
CA ARG A 251 -18.68 -4.40 -4.45
C ARG A 251 -19.90 -4.42 -3.53
N LEU A 252 -19.85 -3.74 -2.38
CA LEU A 252 -20.97 -3.70 -1.42
C LEU A 252 -22.24 -3.13 -2.08
N ILE A 253 -22.07 -2.08 -2.90
CA ILE A 253 -23.17 -1.38 -3.58
C ILE A 253 -23.72 -2.21 -4.74
N TYR A 254 -22.87 -2.67 -5.65
CA TYR A 254 -23.32 -3.22 -6.94
C TYR A 254 -23.42 -4.74 -6.96
N ASN A 255 -22.57 -5.45 -6.20
CA ASN A 255 -22.61 -6.91 -6.16
C ASN A 255 -23.49 -7.41 -5.02
N GLU A 256 -23.39 -6.77 -3.86
CA GLU A 256 -24.12 -7.19 -2.65
C GLU A 256 -25.43 -6.42 -2.45
N ASN A 257 -25.66 -5.34 -3.23
CA ASN A 257 -26.88 -4.53 -3.19
C ASN A 257 -27.22 -4.03 -1.78
N LEU A 258 -26.21 -3.69 -0.98
CA LEU A 258 -26.41 -3.21 0.38
C LEU A 258 -26.96 -1.78 0.38
N SER A 259 -27.87 -1.51 1.31
CA SER A 259 -28.36 -0.15 1.55
C SER A 259 -27.33 0.68 2.31
N ASN A 260 -27.42 2.01 2.22
CA ASN A 260 -26.56 2.93 2.98
C ASN A 260 -26.62 2.65 4.48
N ASN A 261 -27.82 2.39 5.03
CA ASN A 261 -28.00 2.10 6.45
C ASN A 261 -27.23 0.85 6.87
N ILE A 262 -27.26 -0.22 6.05
CA ILE A 262 -26.48 -1.43 6.35
C ILE A 262 -24.98 -1.12 6.31
N MET A 263 -24.50 -0.36 5.32
CA MET A 263 -23.08 0.01 5.24
C MET A 263 -22.64 0.88 6.42
N ILE A 264 -23.50 1.78 6.91
CA ILE A 264 -23.28 2.58 8.12
C ILE A 264 -23.14 1.68 9.35
N GLU A 265 -24.07 0.74 9.56
CA GLU A 265 -24.02 -0.17 10.71
C GLU A 265 -22.80 -1.08 10.69
N LEU A 266 -22.42 -1.57 9.50
CA LEU A 266 -21.19 -2.34 9.31
C LEU A 266 -19.95 -1.49 9.62
N PHE A 267 -19.92 -0.24 9.19
CA PHE A 267 -18.82 0.67 9.48
C PHE A 267 -18.67 0.92 10.98
N LYS A 268 -19.77 1.22 11.69
CA LYS A 268 -19.77 1.40 13.15
C LYS A 268 -19.25 0.15 13.86
N LYS A 269 -19.77 -1.02 13.49
CA LYS A 269 -19.35 -2.31 14.05
C LYS A 269 -17.86 -2.59 13.83
N ASP A 270 -17.37 -2.36 12.62
CA ASP A 270 -15.99 -2.68 12.26
C ASP A 270 -14.97 -1.73 12.91
N THR A 271 -15.38 -0.52 13.27
CA THR A 271 -14.51 0.55 13.80
C THR A 271 -14.70 0.78 15.31
N GLN A 272 -15.58 0.01 15.97
CA GLN A 272 -15.96 0.19 17.38
C GLN A 272 -14.77 0.26 18.35
N ASP A 273 -13.70 -0.48 18.10
CA ASP A 273 -12.52 -0.54 18.98
C ASP A 273 -11.65 0.73 18.89
N TYR A 274 -11.89 1.56 17.88
CA TYR A 274 -11.20 2.84 17.62
C TYR A 274 -12.13 4.04 17.74
N SER A 275 -13.45 3.81 17.84
CA SER A 275 -14.48 4.81 17.59
C SER A 275 -14.61 5.80 18.75
N ASP A 276 -14.21 7.04 18.49
CA ASP A 276 -14.38 8.21 19.36
C ASP A 276 -15.12 9.35 18.66
N LEU A 277 -15.67 9.09 17.45
CA LEU A 277 -16.40 10.07 16.64
C LEU A 277 -17.92 9.97 16.85
N GLU A 278 -18.59 11.10 16.69
CA GLU A 278 -20.05 11.19 16.78
C GLU A 278 -20.75 10.36 15.69
N GLU A 279 -21.81 9.66 16.06
CA GLU A 279 -22.58 8.79 15.18
C GLU A 279 -23.12 9.54 13.94
N GLN A 280 -23.61 10.76 14.14
CA GLN A 280 -24.11 11.60 13.05
C GLN A 280 -23.01 11.97 12.05
N LEU A 281 -21.77 12.21 12.52
CA LEU A 281 -20.64 12.48 11.65
C LEU A 281 -20.32 11.26 10.77
N ILE A 282 -20.28 10.07 11.39
CA ILE A 282 -20.07 8.80 10.69
C ILE A 282 -21.14 8.62 9.61
N GLU A 283 -22.42 8.83 9.93
CA GLU A 283 -23.51 8.71 8.96
C GLU A 283 -23.34 9.65 7.76
N LYS A 284 -23.01 10.92 7.99
CA LYS A 284 -22.77 11.88 6.90
C LYS A 284 -21.55 11.51 6.06
N PHE A 285 -20.49 11.05 6.71
CA PHE A 285 -19.28 10.61 6.01
C PHE A 285 -19.53 9.37 5.13
N ILE A 286 -20.20 8.33 5.63
CA ILE A 286 -20.48 7.14 4.83
C ILE A 286 -21.43 7.44 3.67
N ASN A 287 -22.42 8.30 3.88
CA ASN A 287 -23.26 8.77 2.77
C ASN A 287 -22.44 9.50 1.69
N TYR A 288 -21.46 10.31 2.10
CA TYR A 288 -20.52 10.93 1.16
C TYR A 288 -19.68 9.88 0.41
N VAL A 289 -19.10 8.90 1.10
CA VAL A 289 -18.33 7.80 0.49
C VAL A 289 -19.18 7.05 -0.55
N VAL A 290 -20.42 6.70 -0.21
CA VAL A 290 -21.33 6.03 -1.15
C VAL A 290 -21.61 6.89 -2.38
N SER A 291 -21.93 8.18 -2.21
CA SER A 291 -22.12 9.09 -3.35
C SER A 291 -20.87 9.24 -4.21
N TYR A 292 -19.68 9.27 -3.59
CA TYR A 292 -18.40 9.29 -4.28
C TYR A 292 -18.23 8.04 -5.17
N VAL A 293 -18.42 6.87 -4.59
CA VAL A 293 -18.27 5.58 -5.28
C VAL A 293 -19.29 5.42 -6.40
N LYS A 294 -20.53 5.86 -6.19
CA LYS A 294 -21.56 5.85 -7.25
C LYS A 294 -21.31 6.84 -8.38
N LYS A 295 -20.37 7.79 -8.22
CA LYS A 295 -20.13 8.89 -9.16
C LYS A 295 -21.38 9.75 -9.40
N GLU A 296 -22.26 9.82 -8.39
CA GLU A 296 -23.46 10.67 -8.39
C GLU A 296 -23.10 12.12 -8.04
N SER A 297 -24.07 13.04 -8.18
CA SER A 297 -23.90 14.40 -7.68
C SER A 297 -23.69 14.40 -6.16
N ARG A 298 -22.53 14.89 -5.72
CA ARG A 298 -22.09 14.89 -4.32
C ARG A 298 -22.44 16.16 -3.56
N SER A 299 -23.05 17.14 -4.22
CA SER A 299 -23.24 18.48 -3.64
C SER A 299 -24.04 18.43 -2.35
N ASN A 300 -25.11 17.63 -2.30
CA ASN A 300 -25.96 17.53 -1.11
C ASN A 300 -25.24 16.84 0.06
N THR A 301 -24.58 15.70 -0.18
CA THR A 301 -23.86 14.97 0.87
C THR A 301 -22.64 15.75 1.38
N LEU A 302 -21.93 16.46 0.51
CA LEU A 302 -20.85 17.37 0.90
C LEU A 302 -21.36 18.52 1.77
N ILE A 303 -22.46 19.17 1.40
CA ILE A 303 -23.05 20.28 2.17
C ILE A 303 -23.49 19.80 3.55
N GLU A 304 -24.14 18.64 3.63
CA GLU A 304 -24.57 18.06 4.91
C GLU A 304 -23.39 17.70 5.81
N LEU A 305 -22.34 17.09 5.26
CA LEU A 305 -21.12 16.79 6.00
C LEU A 305 -20.44 18.08 6.47
N SER A 306 -20.32 19.09 5.61
CA SER A 306 -19.63 20.36 5.94
C SER A 306 -20.34 21.10 7.08
N LYS A 307 -21.67 21.12 7.09
CA LYS A 307 -22.45 21.67 8.22
C LYS A 307 -22.21 20.94 9.54
N MET A 308 -21.90 19.64 9.48
CA MET A 308 -21.51 18.88 10.68
C MET A 308 -20.11 19.26 11.13
N LEU A 309 -19.17 19.40 10.20
CA LEU A 309 -17.79 19.82 10.49
C LEU A 309 -17.75 21.19 11.17
N GLU A 310 -18.51 22.17 10.68
CA GLU A 310 -18.60 23.53 11.24
C GLU A 310 -19.09 23.59 12.70
N LYS A 311 -19.78 22.54 13.20
CA LYS A 311 -20.36 22.53 14.54
C LYS A 311 -19.41 22.06 15.65
N GLY A 312 -18.24 21.52 15.30
CA GLY A 312 -17.34 20.97 16.32
C GLY A 312 -15.97 20.50 15.84
N TYR A 313 -15.69 20.54 14.54
CA TYR A 313 -14.47 20.01 13.94
C TYR A 313 -13.68 21.06 13.16
N THR A 314 -13.92 22.35 13.43
CA THR A 314 -13.19 23.45 12.82
C THR A 314 -12.28 24.15 13.81
N ILE A 315 -11.24 24.81 13.29
CA ILE A 315 -10.46 25.74 14.08
C ILE A 315 -11.34 26.85 14.67
N ASP A 316 -10.98 27.29 15.87
CA ASP A 316 -11.60 28.46 16.49
C ASP A 316 -11.29 29.72 15.66
N LYS A 317 -12.35 30.41 15.21
CA LYS A 317 -12.23 31.65 14.41
C LYS A 317 -11.47 32.76 15.16
N GLU A 318 -11.42 32.75 16.49
CA GLU A 318 -10.60 33.69 17.25
C GLU A 318 -9.10 33.38 17.17
N LYS A 319 -8.72 32.10 17.01
CA LYS A 319 -7.33 31.72 16.72
C LYS A 319 -6.93 32.16 15.32
N PHE A 320 -7.85 32.08 14.35
CA PHE A 320 -7.64 32.55 12.97
C PHE A 320 -7.21 34.03 12.91
N LYS A 321 -7.89 34.90 13.68
CA LYS A 321 -7.57 36.33 13.75
C LYS A 321 -6.19 36.66 14.34
N LYS A 322 -5.60 35.78 15.17
CA LYS A 322 -4.28 36.01 15.79
C LYS A 322 -3.12 35.67 14.85
N GLU A 323 -3.25 34.69 13.95
CA GLU A 323 -2.22 34.38 12.95
C GLU A 323 -2.27 35.31 11.74
N ASP A 324 -3.42 35.94 11.47
CA ASP A 324 -3.57 37.02 10.49
C ASP A 324 -2.71 38.27 10.84
N GLU A 325 -2.20 38.38 12.08
CA GLU A 325 -1.15 39.36 12.43
C GLU A 325 0.13 39.18 11.59
N TYR A 326 0.42 37.98 11.06
CA TYR A 326 1.54 37.79 10.15
C TYR A 326 1.31 38.52 8.81
N LEU A 327 0.08 38.46 8.28
CA LEU A 327 -0.32 39.20 7.09
C LEU A 327 -0.49 40.70 7.37
N SER A 328 -0.78 41.09 8.62
CA SER A 328 -0.82 42.51 9.03
C SER A 328 0.52 43.25 8.87
N ARG A 329 1.64 42.53 8.66
CA ARG A 329 2.95 43.11 8.31
C ARG A 329 3.06 43.52 6.84
N TYR A 330 2.11 43.13 6.00
CA TYR A 330 2.15 43.35 4.56
C TYR A 330 1.02 44.29 4.13
N ILE A 331 1.37 45.29 3.33
CA ILE A 331 0.42 46.15 2.63
C ILE A 331 0.13 45.48 1.29
N ILE A 332 -1.07 44.91 1.15
CA ILE A 332 -1.53 44.36 -0.13
C ILE A 332 -2.08 45.51 -0.97
N THR A 333 -1.48 45.74 -2.14
CA THR A 333 -1.89 46.75 -3.12
C THR A 333 -1.61 46.24 -4.54
N ASP A 334 -2.24 46.83 -5.56
CA ASP A 334 -1.98 46.49 -6.97
C ASP A 334 -1.18 47.57 -7.72
N ILE A 335 -0.62 47.21 -8.88
CA ILE A 335 0.21 48.09 -9.71
C ILE A 335 -0.55 49.31 -10.22
N ASN A 336 -1.85 49.22 -10.46
CA ASN A 336 -2.64 50.35 -10.95
C ASN A 336 -2.87 51.37 -9.83
N TYR A 337 -3.12 50.91 -8.61
CA TYR A 337 -3.18 51.77 -7.43
C TYR A 337 -1.84 52.48 -7.18
N LEU A 338 -0.72 51.75 -7.27
CA LEU A 338 0.61 52.33 -7.14
C LEU A 338 0.92 53.40 -8.21
N LYS A 339 0.45 53.20 -9.45
CA LYS A 339 0.56 54.19 -10.53
C LYS A 339 -0.22 55.47 -10.24
N ASN A 340 -1.37 55.36 -9.58
CA ASN A 340 -2.24 56.50 -9.27
C ASN A 340 -1.74 57.34 -8.10
N LEU A 341 -0.85 56.81 -7.26
CA LEU A 341 -0.28 57.51 -6.10
C LEU A 341 0.75 58.60 -6.47
N GLU A 342 1.00 58.85 -7.76
CA GLU A 342 2.14 59.66 -8.25
C GLU A 342 3.48 59.28 -7.58
N SER A 343 3.57 58.04 -7.11
CA SER A 343 4.69 57.52 -6.33
C SER A 343 5.91 57.25 -7.22
N LYS A 344 7.12 57.49 -6.70
CA LYS A 344 8.33 57.04 -7.37
C LYS A 344 8.58 55.58 -7.01
N ILE A 345 8.25 54.69 -7.94
CA ILE A 345 8.56 53.26 -7.83
C ILE A 345 9.94 53.03 -8.44
N ASN A 346 10.90 52.69 -7.60
CA ASN A 346 12.21 52.25 -8.04
C ASN A 346 12.14 50.78 -8.46
N VAL A 347 12.88 50.44 -9.51
CA VAL A 347 12.99 49.07 -10.02
C VAL A 347 14.43 48.63 -9.90
N ALA A 348 14.68 47.60 -9.08
CA ALA A 348 15.96 46.91 -9.05
C ALA A 348 15.83 45.59 -9.80
N ILE A 349 16.79 45.31 -10.68
CA ILE A 349 16.85 44.03 -11.42
C ILE A 349 18.09 43.30 -10.95
N ASP A 350 17.92 42.10 -10.42
CA ASP A 350 19.05 41.23 -10.13
C ASP A 350 19.70 40.81 -11.46
N SER A 351 20.95 41.21 -11.64
CA SER A 351 21.68 40.99 -12.89
C SER A 351 22.08 39.53 -13.15
N ARG A 352 21.93 38.65 -12.14
CA ARG A 352 22.26 37.22 -12.20
C ARG A 352 21.03 36.35 -12.41
N SER A 353 19.92 36.65 -11.74
CA SER A 353 18.67 35.87 -11.84
C SER A 353 17.64 36.47 -12.80
N GLY A 354 17.76 37.76 -13.12
CA GLY A 354 16.74 38.50 -13.86
C GLY A 354 15.50 38.84 -13.01
N GLU A 355 15.54 38.61 -11.69
CA GLU A 355 14.44 38.95 -10.79
C GLU A 355 14.24 40.47 -10.72
N ILE A 356 12.97 40.87 -10.69
CA ILE A 356 12.56 42.28 -10.66
C ILE A 356 12.00 42.58 -9.27
N HIS A 357 12.62 43.54 -8.59
CA HIS A 357 12.19 44.05 -7.29
C HIS A 357 11.63 45.46 -7.47
N LEU A 358 10.38 45.65 -7.05
CA LEU A 358 9.74 46.96 -6.97
C LEU A 358 9.95 47.52 -5.56
N ILE A 359 10.48 48.74 -5.48
CA ILE A 359 10.83 49.39 -4.21
C ILE A 359 10.14 50.75 -4.19
N LEU A 360 9.32 50.99 -3.18
CA LEU A 360 8.71 52.29 -2.92
C LEU A 360 9.68 53.17 -2.15
N ASP A 361 9.69 54.47 -2.41
CA ASP A 361 10.34 55.41 -1.49
C ASP A 361 9.56 55.57 -0.18
N ASP A 362 10.24 56.05 0.85
CA ASP A 362 9.69 56.14 2.21
C ASP A 362 8.44 57.03 2.26
N ASP A 363 8.42 58.13 1.51
CA ASP A 363 7.27 59.05 1.43
C ASP A 363 6.04 58.35 0.81
N SER A 364 6.22 57.57 -0.26
CA SER A 364 5.14 56.83 -0.92
C SER A 364 4.63 55.68 -0.06
N LEU A 365 5.53 55.02 0.69
CA LEU A 365 5.17 53.99 1.65
C LEU A 365 4.33 54.57 2.80
N ASP A 366 4.70 55.74 3.33
CA ASP A 366 3.95 56.42 4.37
C ASP A 366 2.56 56.86 3.89
N ILE A 367 2.42 57.33 2.64
CA ILE A 367 1.11 57.64 2.05
C ILE A 367 0.24 56.38 1.93
N LEU A 368 0.82 55.24 1.51
CA LEU A 368 0.13 53.95 1.46
C LEU A 368 -0.36 53.51 2.84
N ILE A 369 0.51 53.61 3.85
CA ILE A 369 0.17 53.28 5.25
C ILE A 369 -0.94 54.19 5.78
N GLN A 370 -0.89 55.49 5.49
CA GLN A 370 -1.90 56.45 5.93
C GLN A 370 -3.24 56.24 5.21
N ASN A 371 -3.24 56.06 3.89
CA ASN A 371 -4.46 55.85 3.11
C ASN A 371 -5.19 54.55 3.52
N GLN A 372 -4.47 53.51 3.94
CA GLN A 372 -5.10 52.31 4.50
C GLN A 372 -5.64 52.50 5.93
N LYS A 373 -5.04 53.38 6.75
CA LYS A 373 -5.56 53.70 8.09
C LYS A 373 -6.82 54.57 8.06
N TYR A 374 -6.98 55.41 7.03
CA TYR A 374 -8.10 56.35 6.91
C TYR A 374 -9.15 55.96 5.86
N GLY A 375 -8.93 54.89 5.08
CA GLY A 375 -9.86 54.38 4.05
C GLY A 375 -10.94 53.41 4.55
N ASN A 376 -11.04 53.15 5.87
CA ASN A 376 -12.08 52.30 6.47
C ASN A 376 -13.37 53.05 6.86
N GLU A 377 -13.53 54.31 6.43
CA GLU A 377 -14.82 55.00 6.43
C GLU A 377 -15.15 55.35 4.98
N PHE A 378 -15.84 54.47 4.25
CA PHE A 378 -16.94 54.75 3.31
C PHE A 378 -17.55 53.46 2.76
#